data_AF-A0A954RUN0-F1
#
_entry.id   AF-A0A954RUN0-F1
#
_cell.length_a   1.000
_cell.length_b   1.000
_cell.length_c   1.000
_cell.angle_alpha   90.00
_cell.angle_beta   90.00
_cell.angle_gamma   90.00
#
_symmetry.space_group_name_H-M   'P 1'
#
loop_
_entity.id
_entity.type
_entity.pdbx_description
1 polymer ?
#
loop_
_entity_poly.entity_id
_entity_poly.type
_entity_poly.pdbx_seq_one_letter_code
_entity_poly.pdbx_strand_id
1 'polypeptide(L)'
;MIRSAAKKLLLLVLAIGFWGGFSSKAWGDQPITVATWNVAQIDRDVSDLDTDGFLNEVKFDILLVNEVKKQEHLDSLKAAMDIEEFHTAISSFETGNGNLEVGIISRFPLTEIVEFDRSPDNFGTAIAEERLDRPDLDGIANVGVGRGFLVAKVAALDLYLIVTHLKSSRGESGRIPDGDNARKRELVAAAIATHVQKLREDHPTCSVIVGGDFNVGVSDANKIGTDLTNDTMDGYDDTHALLEVGRGTDRRPQNEVVGKECSLHLYGR
;
A
#
# COMPACT_ATOMS: atom_id res chain seq x y z
N MET A 1 -28.11 4.46 -27.38
CA MET A 1 -26.64 4.38 -27.58
C MET A 1 -25.98 4.52 -26.22
N ILE A 2 -25.72 3.39 -25.56
CA ILE A 2 -25.08 3.35 -24.24
C ILE A 2 -23.58 3.17 -24.50
N ARG A 3 -22.77 4.16 -24.12
CA ARG A 3 -21.31 4.08 -24.23
C ARG A 3 -20.81 3.17 -23.09
N SER A 4 -20.34 1.98 -23.49
CA SER A 4 -19.54 1.08 -22.65
C SER A 4 -18.29 1.82 -22.17
N ALA A 5 -18.20 2.06 -20.86
CA ALA A 5 -16.97 2.49 -20.22
C ALA A 5 -16.13 1.24 -19.95
N ALA A 6 -15.11 1.02 -20.79
CA ALA A 6 -14.08 0.03 -20.54
C ALA A 6 -13.32 0.40 -19.26
N LYS A 7 -13.70 -0.21 -18.13
CA LYS A 7 -12.90 -0.19 -16.91
C LYS A 7 -11.67 -1.05 -17.18
N LYS A 8 -10.49 -0.42 -17.23
CA LYS A 8 -9.22 -1.12 -17.36
C LYS A 8 -8.94 -1.83 -16.03
N LEU A 9 -9.21 -3.13 -16.02
CA LEU A 9 -8.74 -4.04 -14.98
C LEU A 9 -7.35 -4.50 -15.42
N LEU A 10 -6.31 -4.07 -14.70
CA LEU A 10 -4.95 -4.56 -14.88
C LEU A 10 -4.66 -5.49 -13.69
N LEU A 11 -4.57 -6.78 -13.98
CA LEU A 11 -4.21 -7.85 -13.06
C LEU A 11 -2.69 -7.98 -13.07
N LEU A 12 -2.04 -7.78 -11.92
CA LEU A 12 -0.65 -8.18 -11.73
C LEU A 12 -0.63 -9.33 -10.71
N VAL A 13 -0.55 -10.56 -11.21
CA VAL A 13 -0.33 -11.77 -10.41
C VAL A 13 1.11 -12.18 -10.61
N LEU A 14 1.95 -12.16 -9.58
CA LEU A 14 3.13 -13.03 -9.45
C LEU A 14 3.93 -12.78 -8.15
N ALA A 15 4.03 -13.83 -7.33
CA ALA A 15 5.29 -14.32 -6.77
C ALA A 15 5.11 -15.78 -6.32
N ILE A 16 5.87 -16.71 -6.91
CA ILE A 16 6.00 -18.11 -6.44
C ILE A 16 7.33 -18.17 -5.70
N GLY A 17 7.28 -18.24 -4.36
CA GLY A 17 8.46 -18.45 -3.52
C GLY A 17 8.47 -19.89 -2.99
N PHE A 18 9.53 -20.64 -3.26
CA PHE A 18 9.73 -21.99 -2.74
C PHE A 18 10.44 -21.91 -1.37
N TRP A 19 9.85 -22.45 -0.31
CA TRP A 19 10.37 -22.35 1.06
C TRP A 19 11.25 -23.54 1.44
N GLY A 20 12.40 -23.24 2.03
CA GLY A 20 13.34 -24.21 2.58
C GLY A 20 13.74 -23.85 4.00
N GLY A 21 12.99 -24.39 4.97
CA GLY A 21 13.45 -24.68 6.33
C GLY A 21 13.46 -23.54 7.35
N PHE A 22 12.36 -23.40 8.10
CA PHE A 22 12.28 -23.55 9.56
C PHE A 22 10.80 -23.72 9.98
N SER A 23 10.56 -24.46 11.06
CA SER A 23 9.28 -25.09 11.41
C SER A 23 8.24 -24.13 12.03
N SER A 24 7.33 -23.60 11.20
CA SER A 24 5.92 -23.31 11.54
C SER A 24 5.01 -24.30 10.78
N LYS A 25 5.01 -25.56 11.24
CA LYS A 25 4.51 -26.76 10.52
C LYS A 25 3.05 -26.76 10.00
N ALA A 26 2.26 -25.70 10.19
CA ALA A 26 0.86 -25.70 9.74
C ALA A 26 0.62 -25.00 8.39
N TRP A 27 1.52 -24.12 7.93
CA TRP A 27 1.24 -23.25 6.76
C TRP A 27 2.38 -23.11 5.74
N GLY A 28 3.57 -23.65 6.04
CA GLY A 28 4.84 -23.21 5.44
C GLY A 28 5.11 -23.52 3.96
N ASP A 29 4.27 -24.27 3.25
CA ASP A 29 4.57 -24.66 1.86
C ASP A 29 3.58 -24.11 0.82
N GLN A 30 2.52 -23.41 1.24
CA GLN A 30 1.57 -22.84 0.29
C GLN A 30 1.93 -21.39 -0.03
N PRO A 31 2.01 -21.02 -1.32
CA PRO A 31 2.20 -19.63 -1.70
C PRO A 31 1.02 -18.80 -1.19
N ILE A 32 1.33 -17.66 -0.57
CA ILE A 32 0.32 -16.68 -0.19
C ILE A 32 0.06 -15.74 -1.38
N THR A 33 -1.19 -15.35 -1.58
CA THR A 33 -1.57 -14.36 -2.58
C THR A 33 -1.99 -13.08 -1.90
N VAL A 34 -1.27 -12.00 -2.18
CA VAL A 34 -1.61 -10.64 -1.73
C VAL A 34 -2.14 -9.85 -2.91
N ALA A 35 -3.34 -9.31 -2.77
CA ALA A 35 -3.97 -8.47 -3.78
C ALA A 35 -4.10 -7.03 -3.27
N THR A 36 -4.17 -6.07 -4.19
CA THR A 36 -4.56 -4.70 -3.87
C THR A 36 -5.76 -4.28 -4.70
N TRP A 37 -6.67 -3.54 -4.08
CA TRP A 37 -7.87 -3.04 -4.73
C TRP A 37 -8.26 -1.65 -4.24
N ASN A 38 -8.21 -0.66 -5.14
CA ASN A 38 -8.94 0.58 -4.97
C ASN A 38 -10.42 0.35 -5.33
N VAL A 39 -11.28 0.34 -4.32
CA VAL A 39 -12.73 0.05 -4.47
C VAL A 39 -13.51 1.23 -5.06
N ALA A 40 -12.92 2.41 -5.16
CA ALA A 40 -13.58 3.64 -5.61
C ALA A 40 -14.88 3.93 -4.84
N GLN A 41 -14.91 3.58 -3.55
CA GLN A 41 -16.12 3.55 -2.73
C GLN A 41 -16.35 4.86 -1.96
N ILE A 42 -15.80 5.96 -2.46
CA ILE A 42 -16.08 7.31 -1.94
C ILE A 42 -17.58 7.56 -2.15
N ASP A 43 -18.35 7.42 -1.07
CA ASP A 43 -19.78 7.71 -1.00
C ASP A 43 -20.70 6.75 -1.75
N ARG A 44 -20.26 5.51 -2.03
CA ARG A 44 -21.08 4.44 -2.63
C ARG A 44 -21.38 3.33 -1.63
N ASP A 45 -22.53 2.69 -1.80
CA ASP A 45 -22.86 1.48 -1.07
C ASP A 45 -21.98 0.31 -1.57
N VAL A 46 -21.61 -0.62 -0.70
CA VAL A 46 -20.85 -1.82 -1.12
C VAL A 46 -21.67 -2.67 -2.08
N SER A 47 -22.99 -2.65 -1.97
CA SER A 47 -23.89 -3.33 -2.91
C SER A 47 -23.81 -2.80 -4.36
N ASP A 48 -23.24 -1.62 -4.58
CA ASP A 48 -22.99 -1.07 -5.92
C ASP A 48 -21.64 -1.54 -6.52
N LEU A 49 -20.83 -2.28 -5.76
CA LEU A 49 -19.54 -2.79 -6.21
C LEU A 49 -19.70 -4.09 -7.01
N ASP A 50 -18.94 -4.20 -8.10
CA ASP A 50 -18.82 -5.43 -8.89
C ASP A 50 -17.84 -6.39 -8.20
N THR A 51 -18.24 -6.91 -7.04
CA THR A 51 -17.44 -7.86 -6.25
C THR A 51 -17.28 -9.18 -6.98
N ASP A 52 -18.31 -9.64 -7.69
CA ASP A 52 -18.26 -10.85 -8.52
C ASP A 52 -17.20 -10.75 -9.61
N GLY A 53 -17.11 -9.61 -10.32
CA GLY A 53 -16.07 -9.38 -11.31
C GLY A 53 -14.66 -9.47 -10.71
N PHE A 54 -14.45 -8.88 -9.53
CA PHE A 54 -13.17 -8.96 -8.83
C PHE A 54 -12.83 -10.38 -8.38
N LEU A 55 -13.76 -11.07 -7.70
CA LEU A 55 -13.55 -12.40 -7.12
C LEU A 55 -13.38 -13.51 -8.18
N ASN A 56 -14.04 -13.37 -9.34
CA ASN A 56 -13.86 -14.31 -10.44
C ASN A 56 -12.44 -14.25 -11.02
N GLU A 57 -11.75 -13.13 -10.86
CA GLU A 57 -10.43 -12.90 -11.43
C GLU A 57 -9.29 -13.04 -10.41
N VAL A 58 -9.57 -12.72 -9.13
CA VAL A 58 -8.54 -12.64 -8.09
C VAL A 58 -8.94 -13.50 -6.90
N LYS A 59 -8.18 -14.57 -6.66
CA LYS A 59 -8.15 -15.26 -5.37
C LYS A 59 -7.06 -14.62 -4.52
N PHE A 60 -7.33 -14.40 -3.24
CA PHE A 60 -6.36 -13.79 -2.33
C PHE A 60 -6.42 -14.43 -0.94
N ASP A 61 -5.29 -14.37 -0.24
CA ASP A 61 -5.20 -14.63 1.19
C ASP A 61 -5.24 -13.33 1.99
N ILE A 62 -4.72 -12.25 1.40
CA ILE A 62 -4.64 -10.91 1.97
C ILE A 62 -5.04 -9.92 0.88
N LEU A 63 -5.95 -9.00 1.20
CA LEU A 63 -6.40 -7.92 0.33
C LEU A 63 -6.11 -6.57 0.97
N LEU A 64 -5.33 -5.75 0.27
CA LEU A 64 -5.01 -4.37 0.62
C LEU A 64 -6.01 -3.44 -0.08
N VAL A 65 -6.91 -2.83 0.66
CA VAL A 65 -8.04 -2.06 0.15
C VAL A 65 -7.74 -0.56 0.24
N ASN A 66 -8.05 0.19 -0.81
CA ASN A 66 -7.99 1.66 -0.81
C ASN A 66 -9.37 2.27 -1.05
N GLU A 67 -9.59 3.48 -0.55
CA GLU A 67 -10.85 4.22 -0.66
C GLU A 67 -12.02 3.60 0.12
N VAL A 68 -11.71 3.04 1.28
CA VAL A 68 -12.69 2.74 2.33
C VAL A 68 -12.77 3.91 3.31
N LYS A 69 -13.77 3.91 4.20
CA LYS A 69 -13.99 5.02 5.16
C LYS A 69 -14.35 4.58 6.57
N LYS A 70 -14.76 3.31 6.74
CA LYS A 70 -15.20 2.78 8.02
C LYS A 70 -15.09 1.26 8.02
N GLN A 71 -15.01 0.68 9.21
CA GLN A 71 -14.98 -0.77 9.41
C GLN A 71 -16.19 -1.46 8.74
N GLU A 72 -17.38 -0.84 8.76
CA GLU A 72 -18.58 -1.40 8.14
C GLU A 72 -18.44 -1.61 6.62
N HIS A 73 -17.55 -0.85 5.95
CA HIS A 73 -17.27 -1.07 4.54
C HIS A 73 -16.48 -2.36 4.33
N LEU A 74 -15.49 -2.64 5.19
CA LEU A 74 -14.72 -3.89 5.13
C LEU A 74 -15.60 -5.09 5.50
N ASP A 75 -16.47 -4.96 6.49
CA ASP A 75 -17.41 -6.02 6.87
C ASP A 75 -18.40 -6.32 5.74
N SER A 76 -18.91 -5.28 5.07
CA SER A 76 -19.78 -5.45 3.90
C SER A 76 -19.05 -6.09 2.72
N LEU A 77 -17.78 -5.73 2.48
CA LEU A 77 -16.95 -6.37 1.46
C LEU A 77 -16.74 -7.85 1.78
N LYS A 78 -16.44 -8.21 3.03
CA LYS A 78 -16.30 -9.60 3.45
C LYS A 78 -17.58 -10.41 3.24
N ALA A 79 -18.73 -9.86 3.62
CA ALA A 79 -20.02 -10.50 3.41
C ALA A 79 -20.35 -10.70 1.92
N ALA A 80 -20.05 -9.70 1.08
CA ALA A 80 -20.23 -9.81 -0.37
C ALA A 80 -19.28 -10.83 -1.03
N MET A 81 -18.22 -11.23 -0.33
CA MET A 81 -17.20 -12.16 -0.80
C MET A 81 -17.26 -13.55 -0.14
N ASP A 82 -18.21 -13.79 0.78
CA ASP A 82 -18.34 -15.05 1.55
C ASP A 82 -17.04 -15.40 2.32
N ILE A 83 -16.44 -14.39 2.97
CA ILE A 83 -15.19 -14.49 3.76
C ILE A 83 -15.32 -13.78 5.12
N GLU A 84 -16.49 -13.87 5.76
CA GLU A 84 -16.81 -13.20 7.03
C GLU A 84 -15.86 -13.56 8.18
N GLU A 85 -15.17 -14.69 8.10
CA GLU A 85 -14.17 -15.13 9.06
C GLU A 85 -12.83 -14.40 8.96
N PHE A 86 -12.57 -13.67 7.86
CA PHE A 86 -11.29 -12.98 7.66
C PHE A 86 -11.12 -11.83 8.66
N HIS A 87 -9.89 -11.57 9.06
CA HIS A 87 -9.53 -10.47 9.95
C HIS A 87 -9.42 -9.16 9.18
N THR A 88 -9.73 -8.05 9.83
CA THR A 88 -9.67 -6.72 9.22
C THR A 88 -8.88 -5.73 10.06
N ALA A 89 -8.23 -4.79 9.39
CA ALA A 89 -7.72 -3.56 9.98
C ALA A 89 -8.07 -2.41 9.04
N ILE A 90 -8.42 -1.26 9.59
CA ILE A 90 -8.71 -0.05 8.81
C ILE A 90 -8.04 1.13 9.48
N SER A 91 -7.48 2.04 8.69
CA SER A 91 -6.99 3.32 9.19
C SER A 91 -8.18 4.20 9.56
N SER A 92 -8.21 4.78 10.74
CA SER A 92 -9.20 5.76 11.17
C SER A 92 -8.56 7.14 11.17
N PHE A 93 -8.38 7.77 10.00
CA PHE A 93 -7.79 9.11 9.88
C PHE A 93 -8.75 10.23 10.39
N GLU A 94 -9.37 10.06 11.56
CA GLU A 94 -10.37 10.97 12.13
C GLU A 94 -9.72 12.05 13.02
N THR A 95 -9.30 13.17 12.41
CA THR A 95 -10.02 14.44 12.64
C THR A 95 -10.09 15.28 11.35
N GLY A 96 -11.32 15.47 10.86
CA GLY A 96 -11.63 16.52 9.90
C GLY A 96 -11.45 16.14 8.42
N ASN A 97 -12.60 15.97 7.77
CA ASN A 97 -12.83 15.90 6.32
C ASN A 97 -12.70 14.54 5.62
N GLY A 98 -12.94 13.41 6.31
CA GLY A 98 -13.48 12.18 5.70
C GLY A 98 -12.76 11.70 4.43
N ASN A 99 -11.43 11.74 4.42
CA ASN A 99 -10.65 11.42 3.24
C ASN A 99 -9.94 10.06 3.37
N LEU A 100 -10.52 9.09 2.67
CA LEU A 100 -9.87 7.92 2.04
C LEU A 100 -8.94 7.13 2.92
N GLU A 101 -9.56 6.17 3.59
CA GLU A 101 -8.91 5.20 4.42
C GLU A 101 -8.44 4.02 3.58
N VAL A 102 -7.40 3.41 4.12
CA VAL A 102 -6.86 2.15 3.65
C VAL A 102 -7.28 1.05 4.62
N GLY A 103 -7.50 -0.14 4.08
CA GLY A 103 -7.89 -1.30 4.86
C GLY A 103 -7.08 -2.53 4.48
N ILE A 104 -7.07 -3.50 5.38
CA ILE A 104 -6.49 -4.83 5.18
C ILE A 104 -7.59 -5.83 5.50
N ILE A 105 -7.84 -6.78 4.60
CA ILE A 105 -8.65 -7.98 4.85
C ILE A 105 -7.70 -9.17 4.73
N SER A 106 -7.64 -10.03 5.74
CA SER A 106 -6.64 -11.11 5.83
C SER A 106 -7.24 -12.39 6.36
N ARG A 107 -6.99 -13.51 5.68
CA ARG A 107 -7.32 -14.86 6.19
C ARG A 107 -6.63 -15.17 7.52
N PHE A 108 -5.51 -14.49 7.80
CA PHE A 108 -4.69 -14.67 8.99
C PHE A 108 -4.92 -13.55 10.02
N PRO A 109 -4.79 -13.82 11.33
CA PRO A 109 -4.87 -12.79 12.37
C PRO A 109 -3.90 -11.63 12.15
N LEU A 110 -4.41 -10.41 12.29
CA LEU A 110 -3.64 -9.18 12.26
C LEU A 110 -3.26 -8.75 13.68
N THR A 111 -1.99 -8.39 13.86
CA THR A 111 -1.42 -7.90 15.13
C THR A 111 -0.57 -6.66 14.85
N GLU A 112 -0.13 -5.94 15.89
CA GLU A 112 0.76 -4.77 15.74
C GLU A 112 0.20 -3.76 14.71
N ILE A 113 -1.09 -3.43 14.84
CA ILE A 113 -1.78 -2.52 13.92
C ILE A 113 -1.47 -1.09 14.32
N VAL A 114 -0.76 -0.37 13.44
CA VAL A 114 -0.32 1.00 13.66
C VAL A 114 -0.65 1.85 12.44
N GLU A 115 -1.36 2.94 12.65
CA GLU A 115 -1.58 3.97 11.66
C GLU A 115 -0.48 5.04 11.76
N PHE A 116 0.11 5.40 10.62
CA PHE A 116 1.03 6.52 10.52
C PHE A 116 0.34 7.70 9.86
N ASP A 117 -0.07 8.68 10.66
CA ASP A 117 -0.75 9.89 10.18
C ASP A 117 0.04 11.18 10.48
N ARG A 118 -0.23 12.23 9.70
CA ARG A 118 0.35 13.55 9.90
C ARG A 118 -0.01 14.12 11.27
N SER A 119 -1.26 13.95 11.69
CA SER A 119 -1.81 14.57 12.88
C SER A 119 -2.51 13.50 13.72
N PRO A 120 -1.75 12.62 14.40
CA PRO A 120 -2.34 11.59 15.25
C PRO A 120 -3.33 12.21 16.22
N ASP A 121 -4.55 11.72 16.21
CA ASP A 121 -5.63 12.18 17.03
C ASP A 121 -5.89 11.11 18.07
N ASN A 122 -5.15 11.20 19.18
CA ASN A 122 -5.11 10.24 20.29
C ASN A 122 -6.44 10.07 21.06
N PHE A 123 -7.60 10.17 20.41
CA PHE A 123 -8.92 10.11 21.03
C PHE A 123 -9.73 8.89 20.56
N GLY A 124 -9.44 7.74 21.17
CA GLY A 124 -10.44 6.68 21.35
C GLY A 124 -10.58 5.63 20.25
N THR A 125 -9.64 5.57 19.29
CA THR A 125 -9.57 4.51 18.28
C THR A 125 -8.93 3.23 18.85
N ALA A 126 -9.26 2.06 18.29
CA ALA A 126 -8.76 0.77 18.77
C ALA A 126 -7.35 0.43 18.24
N ILE A 127 -6.83 1.22 17.30
CA ILE A 127 -5.52 1.05 16.67
C ILE A 127 -4.53 2.06 17.26
N ALA A 128 -3.25 1.70 17.29
CA ALA A 128 -2.22 2.66 17.68
C ALA A 128 -2.03 3.69 16.55
N GLU A 129 -1.87 4.96 16.91
CA GLU A 129 -1.55 6.02 15.97
C GLU A 129 -0.14 6.56 16.26
N GLU A 130 0.69 6.59 15.24
CA GLU A 130 2.02 7.18 15.26
C GLU A 130 2.09 8.34 14.29
N ARG A 131 2.90 9.33 14.65
CA ARG A 131 3.14 10.45 13.75
C ARG A 131 3.98 9.97 12.57
N LEU A 132 3.53 10.29 11.36
CA LEU A 132 4.29 10.09 10.15
C LEU A 132 5.67 10.74 10.29
N ASP A 133 6.72 9.92 10.20
CA ASP A 133 8.08 10.44 10.13
C ASP A 133 8.25 11.25 8.85
N ARG A 134 8.99 12.35 8.93
CA ARG A 134 9.18 13.29 7.82
C ARG A 134 10.67 13.39 7.54
N PRO A 135 11.20 12.52 6.66
CA PRO A 135 12.60 12.58 6.27
C PRO A 135 12.96 13.99 5.80
N ASP A 136 14.11 14.48 6.27
CA ASP A 136 14.66 15.78 5.89
C ASP A 136 15.29 15.67 4.49
N LEU A 137 14.41 15.64 3.49
CA LEU A 137 14.76 15.60 2.08
C LEU A 137 14.42 16.95 1.44
N ASP A 138 15.38 17.50 0.70
CA ASP A 138 15.25 18.77 0.00
C ASP A 138 13.98 18.77 -0.87
N GLY A 139 13.21 19.86 -0.82
CA GLY A 139 11.99 20.02 -1.62
C GLY A 139 10.72 19.36 -1.06
N ILE A 140 10.81 18.35 -0.18
CA ILE A 140 9.62 17.62 0.34
C ILE A 140 9.42 17.72 1.85
N ALA A 141 10.47 18.01 2.63
CA ALA A 141 10.43 17.99 4.10
C ALA A 141 9.30 18.84 4.71
N ASN A 142 8.95 19.97 4.08
CA ASN A 142 7.95 20.94 4.57
C ASN A 142 6.57 20.84 3.91
N VAL A 143 6.34 19.82 3.07
CA VAL A 143 5.09 19.71 2.32
C VAL A 143 3.92 19.25 3.20
N GLY A 144 2.77 19.90 3.07
CA GLY A 144 1.56 19.48 3.78
C GLY A 144 0.96 18.22 3.17
N VAL A 145 1.03 17.10 3.88
CA VAL A 145 0.31 15.87 3.53
C VAL A 145 -1.02 15.79 4.26
N GLY A 146 -1.97 15.04 3.71
CA GLY A 146 -3.24 14.72 4.37
C GLY A 146 -3.58 13.25 4.20
N ARG A 147 -2.54 12.42 4.07
CA ARG A 147 -2.61 10.98 3.86
C ARG A 147 -1.42 10.34 4.56
N GLY A 148 -1.62 9.11 5.02
CA GLY A 148 -0.64 8.31 5.73
C GLY A 148 -0.52 6.89 5.16
N PHE A 149 -0.16 5.96 6.03
CA PHE A 149 -0.19 4.52 5.74
C PHE A 149 -0.55 3.71 6.98
N LEU A 150 -1.11 2.52 6.76
CA LEU A 150 -1.45 1.57 7.81
C LEU A 150 -0.47 0.41 7.78
N VAL A 151 0.05 0.04 8.95
CA VAL A 151 0.93 -1.10 9.16
C VAL A 151 0.18 -2.15 9.97
N ALA A 152 0.32 -3.41 9.57
CA ALA A 152 -0.11 -4.54 10.38
C ALA A 152 0.82 -5.73 10.19
N LYS A 153 1.01 -6.52 11.23
CA LYS A 153 1.76 -7.77 11.18
C LYS A 153 0.83 -8.97 11.07
N VAL A 154 1.20 -9.91 10.20
CA VAL A 154 0.65 -11.26 10.16
C VAL A 154 1.67 -12.19 10.83
N ALA A 155 1.55 -12.37 12.15
CA ALA A 155 2.52 -13.11 12.94
C ALA A 155 2.73 -14.57 12.46
N ALA A 156 1.68 -15.20 11.94
CA ALA A 156 1.74 -16.57 11.42
C ALA A 156 2.64 -16.71 10.17
N LEU A 157 2.90 -15.61 9.46
CA LEU A 157 3.69 -15.56 8.22
C LEU A 157 5.04 -14.85 8.40
N ASP A 158 5.34 -14.33 9.59
CA ASP A 158 6.46 -13.42 9.83
C ASP A 158 6.50 -12.25 8.81
N LEU A 159 5.33 -11.65 8.58
CA LEU A 159 5.10 -10.69 7.50
C LEU A 159 4.52 -9.37 8.03
N TYR A 160 5.11 -8.25 7.66
CA TYR A 160 4.52 -6.92 7.79
C TYR A 160 3.86 -6.49 6.48
N LEU A 161 2.65 -5.94 6.60
CA LEU A 161 1.88 -5.35 5.53
C LEU A 161 1.84 -3.83 5.75
N ILE A 162 2.18 -3.07 4.72
CA ILE A 162 2.04 -1.62 4.69
C ILE A 162 1.09 -1.29 3.55
N VAL A 163 -0.06 -0.71 3.87
CA VAL A 163 -1.03 -0.25 2.88
C VAL A 163 -1.07 1.27 2.84
N THR A 164 -1.04 1.85 1.65
CA THR A 164 -1.13 3.30 1.46
C THR A 164 -2.01 3.63 0.27
N HIS A 165 -2.59 4.83 0.28
CA HIS A 165 -3.27 5.42 -0.86
C HIS A 165 -2.67 6.81 -1.05
N LEU A 166 -1.72 6.96 -1.96
CA LEU A 166 -0.97 8.20 -2.12
C LEU A 166 -1.80 9.29 -2.82
N LYS A 167 -1.31 10.53 -2.76
CA LYS A 167 -2.03 11.69 -3.30
C LYS A 167 -2.29 11.55 -4.81
N SER A 168 -3.53 11.70 -5.23
CA SER A 168 -3.91 11.55 -6.64
C SER A 168 -3.22 12.53 -7.59
N SER A 169 -2.90 12.05 -8.80
CA SER A 169 -2.43 12.89 -9.90
C SER A 169 -3.64 13.46 -10.64
N ARG A 170 -3.83 14.78 -10.59
CA ARG A 170 -4.93 15.45 -11.30
C ARG A 170 -4.47 15.83 -12.72
N GLY A 171 -4.19 14.81 -13.53
CA GLY A 171 -4.44 14.78 -14.98
C GLY A 171 -3.71 15.73 -15.93
N GLU A 172 -2.95 16.73 -15.49
CA GLU A 172 -2.19 17.59 -16.40
C GLU A 172 -0.72 17.63 -16.02
N SER A 173 0.06 16.80 -16.70
CA SER A 173 1.52 16.70 -16.56
C SER A 173 2.15 18.09 -16.70
N GLY A 174 3.01 18.47 -15.74
CA GLY A 174 3.75 19.72 -15.76
C GLY A 174 2.97 20.98 -15.34
N ARG A 175 1.73 20.88 -14.84
CA ARG A 175 1.08 22.00 -14.15
C ARG A 175 1.45 22.03 -12.67
N ILE A 176 1.63 23.24 -12.13
CA ILE A 176 2.00 23.52 -10.72
C ILE A 176 1.24 22.63 -9.70
N PRO A 177 -0.08 22.39 -9.82
CA PRO A 177 -0.80 21.56 -8.85
C PRO A 177 -0.41 20.08 -8.83
N ASP A 178 0.13 19.53 -9.92
CA ASP A 178 0.54 18.12 -9.96
C ASP A 178 1.94 17.92 -9.36
N GLY A 179 2.85 18.89 -9.53
CA GLY A 179 4.15 18.91 -8.85
C GLY A 179 4.00 18.97 -7.31
N ASP A 180 3.09 19.81 -6.81
CA ASP A 180 2.78 19.84 -5.36
C ASP A 180 2.17 18.52 -4.85
N ASN A 181 1.47 17.77 -5.71
CA ASN A 181 0.96 16.45 -5.33
C ASN A 181 2.04 15.38 -5.43
N ALA A 182 2.96 15.45 -6.39
CA ALA A 182 4.14 14.59 -6.47
C ALA A 182 4.96 14.67 -5.18
N ARG A 183 5.31 15.88 -4.73
CA ARG A 183 6.03 16.08 -3.47
C ARG A 183 5.30 15.52 -2.24
N LYS A 184 3.97 15.50 -2.26
CA LYS A 184 3.16 14.85 -1.20
C LYS A 184 3.26 13.33 -1.26
N ARG A 185 3.30 12.75 -2.47
CA ARG A 185 3.53 11.31 -2.66
C ARG A 185 4.93 10.94 -2.21
N GLU A 186 5.94 11.69 -2.64
CA GLU A 186 7.34 11.51 -2.27
C GLU A 186 7.55 11.55 -0.75
N LEU A 187 6.96 12.52 -0.05
CA LEU A 187 7.10 12.60 1.41
C LEU A 187 6.57 11.32 2.10
N VAL A 188 5.40 10.82 1.68
CA VAL A 188 4.82 9.60 2.25
C VAL A 188 5.62 8.36 1.83
N ALA A 189 6.10 8.30 0.58
CA ALA A 189 6.94 7.21 0.09
C ALA A 189 8.28 7.13 0.83
N ALA A 190 8.92 8.28 1.10
CA ALA A 190 10.12 8.36 1.90
C ALA A 190 9.88 7.91 3.35
N ALA A 191 8.75 8.32 3.95
CA ALA A 191 8.36 7.86 5.28
C ALA A 191 8.16 6.34 5.34
N ILE A 192 7.52 5.75 4.32
CA ILE A 192 7.38 4.30 4.17
C ILE A 192 8.78 3.65 4.05
N ALA A 193 9.67 4.16 3.21
CA ALA A 193 11.00 3.60 3.01
C ALA A 193 11.82 3.61 4.33
N THR A 194 11.80 4.71 5.08
CA THR A 194 12.42 4.79 6.41
C THR A 194 11.80 3.78 7.38
N HIS A 195 10.48 3.64 7.39
CA HIS A 195 9.80 2.68 8.26
C HIS A 195 10.14 1.22 7.89
N VAL A 196 10.20 0.89 6.60
CA VAL A 196 10.65 -0.42 6.10
C VAL A 196 12.08 -0.72 6.55
N GLN A 197 12.98 0.27 6.49
CA GLN A 197 14.35 0.11 6.98
C GLN A 197 14.36 -0.20 8.49
N LYS A 198 13.61 0.56 9.29
CA LYS A 198 13.49 0.31 10.73
C LYS A 198 12.95 -1.08 11.03
N LEU A 199 11.88 -1.51 10.34
CA LEU A 199 11.33 -2.86 10.49
C LEU A 199 12.36 -3.95 10.16
N ARG A 200 13.23 -3.73 9.17
CA ARG A 200 14.31 -4.65 8.82
C ARG A 200 15.41 -4.73 9.87
N GLU A 201 15.72 -3.60 10.51
CA GLU A 201 16.69 -3.54 11.59
C GLU A 201 16.14 -4.22 12.86
N ASP A 202 14.89 -3.96 13.21
CA ASP A 202 14.21 -4.50 14.39
C ASP A 202 13.80 -5.98 14.20
N HIS A 203 13.46 -6.37 12.97
CA HIS A 203 12.94 -7.69 12.60
C HIS A 203 13.61 -8.25 11.33
N PRO A 204 14.89 -8.65 11.40
CA PRO A 204 15.69 -8.99 10.21
C PRO A 204 15.22 -10.23 9.43
N THR A 205 14.36 -11.06 10.02
CA THR A 205 13.81 -12.27 9.37
C THR A 205 12.44 -12.05 8.77
N CYS A 206 11.74 -10.98 9.14
CA CYS A 206 10.39 -10.73 8.62
C CYS A 206 10.44 -10.39 7.15
N SER A 207 9.34 -10.61 6.43
CA SER A 207 9.11 -10.02 5.10
C SER A 207 8.31 -8.72 5.23
N VAL A 208 8.45 -7.80 4.28
CA VAL A 208 7.65 -6.57 4.25
C VAL A 208 7.03 -6.38 2.87
N ILE A 209 5.70 -6.25 2.82
CA ILE A 209 4.97 -5.95 1.60
C ILE A 209 4.41 -4.54 1.73
N VAL A 210 4.71 -3.69 0.74
CA VAL A 210 4.12 -2.38 0.59
C VAL A 210 3.20 -2.42 -0.62
N GLY A 211 1.92 -2.09 -0.43
CA GLY A 211 0.95 -2.09 -1.51
C GLY A 211 -0.15 -1.05 -1.38
N GLY A 212 -0.88 -0.87 -2.47
CA GLY A 212 -2.01 0.06 -2.52
C GLY A 212 -2.02 0.87 -3.82
N ASP A 213 -2.75 1.98 -3.79
CA ASP A 213 -2.82 2.91 -4.90
C ASP A 213 -1.78 4.02 -4.71
N PHE A 214 -0.64 3.85 -5.38
CA PHE A 214 0.45 4.83 -5.36
C PHE A 214 0.15 6.09 -6.19
N ASN A 215 -0.89 6.10 -7.03
CA ASN A 215 -1.23 7.23 -7.90
C ASN A 215 -0.05 7.74 -8.76
N VAL A 216 0.88 6.85 -9.13
CA VAL A 216 2.00 7.13 -10.04
C VAL A 216 1.89 6.20 -11.23
N GLY A 217 1.72 6.77 -12.42
CA GLY A 217 1.58 5.98 -13.63
C GLY A 217 2.94 5.62 -14.22
N VAL A 218 3.17 4.35 -14.52
CA VAL A 218 4.40 3.84 -15.17
C VAL A 218 4.57 4.24 -16.65
N SER A 219 3.60 4.96 -17.21
CA SER A 219 3.54 5.28 -18.65
C SER A 219 3.72 6.76 -18.99
N ASP A 220 3.77 7.65 -17.99
CA ASP A 220 4.03 9.08 -18.21
C ASP A 220 5.50 9.39 -17.94
N ALA A 221 6.34 9.16 -18.93
CA ALA A 221 7.80 9.36 -18.84
C ALA A 221 8.21 10.81 -18.49
N ASN A 222 7.32 11.80 -18.63
CA ASN A 222 7.61 13.17 -18.24
C ASN A 222 7.37 13.43 -16.74
N LYS A 223 6.72 12.48 -16.05
CA LYS A 223 6.46 12.55 -14.61
C LYS A 223 7.45 11.74 -13.80
N ILE A 224 7.76 10.53 -14.27
CA ILE A 224 8.48 9.50 -13.50
C ILE A 224 9.93 9.92 -13.27
N GLY A 225 10.22 10.48 -12.10
CA GLY A 225 11.59 10.68 -11.63
C GLY A 225 12.19 9.35 -11.18
N THR A 226 13.46 9.15 -11.54
CA THR A 226 14.23 7.92 -11.26
C THR A 226 15.52 8.20 -10.50
N ASP A 227 15.94 9.47 -10.48
CA ASP A 227 17.12 10.01 -9.83
C ASP A 227 16.69 11.05 -8.81
N LEU A 228 16.75 10.66 -7.53
CA LEU A 228 16.45 11.51 -6.36
C LEU A 228 17.26 12.81 -6.28
N THR A 229 18.23 13.01 -7.19
CA THR A 229 19.10 14.18 -7.23
C THR A 229 18.88 15.07 -8.45
N ASN A 230 17.94 14.73 -9.36
CA ASN A 230 17.82 15.42 -10.64
C ASN A 230 16.40 15.51 -11.25
N ASP A 231 15.50 16.25 -10.58
CA ASP A 231 14.15 16.53 -11.08
C ASP A 231 14.09 17.33 -12.41
N THR A 232 15.22 17.88 -12.86
CA THR A 232 15.24 18.77 -14.04
C THR A 232 15.26 18.02 -15.37
N MET A 233 15.71 16.76 -15.37
CA MET A 233 15.94 16.00 -16.60
C MET A 233 15.25 14.65 -16.68
N ASP A 234 14.71 14.12 -15.58
CA ASP A 234 14.18 12.75 -15.58
C ASP A 234 12.72 12.62 -15.14
N GLY A 235 12.10 13.67 -14.60
CA GLY A 235 10.71 13.66 -14.13
C GLY A 235 10.59 14.55 -12.90
N TYR A 236 9.39 14.75 -12.38
CA TYR A 236 9.19 15.55 -11.15
C TYR A 236 8.56 14.75 -10.02
N ASP A 237 8.36 13.44 -10.22
CA ASP A 237 7.74 12.53 -9.27
C ASP A 237 8.67 11.35 -9.00
N ASP A 238 9.45 11.48 -7.95
CA ASP A 238 10.47 10.54 -7.49
C ASP A 238 9.91 9.39 -6.65
N THR A 239 8.59 9.28 -6.55
CA THR A 239 7.93 8.23 -5.75
C THR A 239 8.41 6.83 -6.14
N HIS A 240 8.66 6.57 -7.43
CA HIS A 240 9.22 5.30 -7.89
C HIS A 240 10.63 5.07 -7.33
N ALA A 241 11.51 6.04 -7.46
CA ALA A 241 12.88 5.97 -6.95
C ALA A 241 12.90 5.77 -5.43
N LEU A 242 12.07 6.49 -4.67
CA LEU A 242 11.98 6.36 -3.21
C LEU A 242 11.53 4.97 -2.77
N LEU A 243 10.52 4.40 -3.43
CA LEU A 243 10.04 3.06 -3.12
C LEU A 243 11.05 1.98 -3.56
N GLU A 244 11.81 2.23 -4.63
CA GLU A 244 12.88 1.33 -5.09
C GLU A 244 14.14 1.36 -4.21
N VAL A 245 14.54 2.53 -3.69
CA VAL A 245 15.72 2.66 -2.80
C VAL A 245 15.54 1.86 -1.50
N GLY A 246 14.30 1.71 -1.03
CA GLY A 246 13.94 0.79 0.04
C GLY A 246 14.32 -0.69 -0.23
N ARG A 247 14.68 -1.06 -1.47
CA ARG A 247 15.13 -2.42 -1.81
C ARG A 247 16.57 -2.73 -1.41
N GLY A 248 17.36 -1.73 -0.97
CA GLY A 248 18.80 -1.90 -0.78
C GLY A 248 19.54 -1.96 -2.12
N THR A 249 20.83 -1.65 -2.11
CA THR A 249 21.65 -1.43 -3.32
C THR A 249 22.00 -2.70 -4.11
N ASP A 250 21.44 -3.88 -3.80
CA ASP A 250 21.68 -5.09 -4.60
C ASP A 250 20.76 -5.11 -5.84
N ARG A 251 21.17 -4.38 -6.89
CA ARG A 251 20.52 -4.30 -8.21
C ARG A 251 20.64 -5.62 -9.00
N ARG A 252 20.18 -6.74 -8.45
CA ARG A 252 19.98 -7.97 -9.23
C ARG A 252 18.51 -8.10 -9.64
N PRO A 253 18.20 -8.41 -10.92
CA PRO A 253 16.84 -8.68 -11.36
C PRO A 253 16.32 -9.93 -10.62
N GLN A 254 15.45 -9.72 -9.64
CA GLN A 254 14.86 -10.78 -8.83
C GLN A 254 13.69 -11.45 -9.57
N ASN A 255 14.01 -12.35 -10.50
CA ASN A 255 13.09 -13.43 -10.87
C ASN A 255 13.30 -14.68 -10.01
N GLU A 256 14.30 -14.68 -9.12
CA GLU A 256 14.58 -15.76 -8.17
C GLU A 256 15.32 -15.16 -6.97
N VAL A 257 14.74 -15.27 -5.77
CA VAL A 257 15.51 -15.18 -4.51
C VAL A 257 15.21 -16.42 -3.69
N VAL A 258 16.24 -17.23 -3.54
CA VAL A 258 16.29 -18.39 -2.64
C VAL A 258 16.94 -17.91 -1.34
N GLY A 259 16.14 -17.82 -0.27
CA GLY A 259 16.63 -17.81 1.13
C GLY A 259 16.48 -16.50 1.92
N LYS A 260 15.92 -16.65 3.15
CA LYS A 260 16.17 -15.96 4.44
C LYS A 260 16.40 -14.44 4.54
N GLU A 261 16.26 -13.67 3.48
CA GLU A 261 16.42 -12.22 3.51
C GLU A 261 15.05 -11.52 3.47
N CYS A 262 14.89 -10.48 4.29
CA CYS A 262 13.71 -9.62 4.29
C CYS A 262 13.51 -8.97 2.90
N SER A 263 12.61 -9.50 2.09
CA SER A 263 12.31 -8.96 0.76
C SER A 263 11.26 -7.85 0.83
N LEU A 264 11.49 -6.76 0.08
CA LEU A 264 10.51 -5.69 -0.14
C LEU A 264 9.81 -5.94 -1.47
N HIS A 265 8.51 -6.17 -1.41
CA HIS A 265 7.66 -6.28 -2.59
C HIS A 265 6.75 -5.06 -2.70
N LEU A 266 6.82 -4.39 -3.86
CA LEU A 266 5.98 -3.25 -4.20
C LEU A 266 4.88 -3.74 -5.15
N TYR A 267 3.62 -3.49 -4.81
CA TYR A 267 2.48 -3.81 -5.66
C TYR A 267 1.56 -2.59 -5.82
N GLY A 268 1.39 -2.12 -7.05
CA GLY A 268 0.52 -0.99 -7.38
C GLY A 268 0.10 -1.03 -8.85
N ARG A 269 -0.94 -0.25 -9.18
CA ARG A 269 -1.43 -0.04 -10.56
C ARG A 269 -0.83 1.21 -11.19
#